data_AF-A0A645J958-F1
#
_entry.id   AF-A0A645J958-F1
#
_cell.length_a   1.000
_cell.length_b   1.000
_cell.length_c   1.000
_cell.angle_alpha   90.00
_cell.angle_beta   90.00
_cell.angle_gamma   90.00
#
_symmetry.space_group_name_H-M   'P 1'
#
loop_
_entity.id
_entity.type
_entity.pdbx_description
1 polymer ?
#
loop_
_entity_poly.entity_id
_entity_poly.type
_entity_poly.pdbx_seq_one_letter_code
_entity_poly.pdbx_strand_id
1 'polypeptide(L)'
;MKYFAQLTNEEQLMILERLVTILKKDMNSYTSVYEAVDNAINSKLDDLVDTVEIRVCDECGKIMVEGYCIDGGMEYYCSDECLHKNYTKEQWLAIYAGLDDNDPAEVERAAKMTSAELDELNDENDSQSYHTAWEV
;
A
#
# COMPACT_ATOMS: atom_id res chain seq x y z
N MET A 1 2.91 -13.56 -5.08
CA MET A 1 2.29 -14.89 -4.81
C MET A 1 1.36 -15.41 -5.92
N LYS A 2 0.71 -14.57 -6.75
CA LYS A 2 -0.17 -15.02 -7.87
C LYS A 2 0.49 -15.99 -8.85
N TYR A 3 1.78 -15.79 -9.15
CA TYR A 3 2.56 -16.69 -10.02
C TYR A 3 2.87 -18.05 -9.40
N PHE A 4 2.97 -18.12 -8.07
CA PHE A 4 3.33 -19.37 -7.38
C PHE A 4 2.18 -20.37 -7.39
N ALA A 5 0.94 -19.89 -7.26
CA ALA A 5 -0.27 -20.71 -7.27
C ALA A 5 -0.63 -21.30 -8.66
N GLN A 6 0.01 -20.82 -9.73
CA GLN A 6 -0.18 -21.32 -11.10
C GLN A 6 0.84 -22.41 -11.48
N LEU A 7 1.86 -22.61 -10.65
CA LEU A 7 2.89 -23.61 -10.85
C LEU A 7 2.44 -24.97 -10.34
N THR A 8 2.86 -26.02 -11.02
CA THR A 8 2.72 -27.39 -10.54
C THR A 8 3.51 -27.59 -9.24
N ASN A 9 3.13 -28.58 -8.44
CA ASN A 9 3.84 -28.88 -7.18
C ASN A 9 5.34 -29.15 -7.40
N GLU A 10 5.74 -29.72 -8.55
CA GLU A 10 7.15 -29.95 -8.90
C GLU A 10 7.89 -28.63 -9.19
N GLU A 11 7.26 -27.70 -9.91
CA GLU A 11 7.84 -26.39 -10.22
C GLU A 11 7.95 -25.52 -8.96
N GLN A 12 6.94 -25.57 -8.08
CA GLN A 12 6.99 -24.92 -6.76
C GLN A 12 8.15 -25.48 -5.93
N LEU A 13 8.33 -26.81 -5.91
CA LEU A 13 9.41 -27.47 -5.18
C LEU A 13 10.80 -27.07 -5.74
N MET A 14 10.96 -27.02 -7.06
CA MET A 14 12.21 -26.60 -7.70
C MET A 14 12.59 -25.16 -7.37
N ILE A 15 11.61 -24.25 -7.29
CA ILE A 15 11.86 -22.85 -6.90
C ILE A 15 12.24 -22.77 -5.42
N LEU A 16 11.55 -23.53 -4.54
CA LEU A 16 11.89 -23.59 -3.12
C LEU A 16 13.29 -24.17 -2.88
N GLU A 17 13.67 -25.24 -3.58
CA GLU A 17 15.01 -25.84 -3.48
C GLU A 17 16.11 -24.87 -3.95
N ARG A 18 15.83 -24.09 -4.99
CA ARG A 18 16.76 -23.08 -5.51
C ARG A 18 16.88 -21.87 -4.58
N LEU A 19 15.78 -21.42 -3.99
CA LEU A 19 15.77 -20.42 -2.93
C LEU A 19 16.56 -20.90 -1.71
N VAL A 20 16.32 -22.14 -1.24
CA VAL A 20 17.07 -22.75 -0.13
C VAL A 20 18.57 -22.85 -0.45
N THR A 21 18.94 -23.11 -1.70
CA THR A 21 20.36 -23.16 -2.12
C THR A 21 21.01 -21.78 -2.12
N ILE A 22 20.29 -20.74 -2.54
CA ILE A 22 20.74 -19.34 -2.48
C ILE A 22 20.89 -18.91 -1.02
N LEU A 23 19.87 -19.17 -0.19
CA LEU A 23 19.87 -18.88 1.24
C LEU A 23 21.00 -19.60 1.98
N LYS A 24 21.30 -20.86 1.64
CA LYS A 24 22.45 -21.61 2.20
C LYS A 24 23.80 -21.01 1.83
N LYS A 25 23.90 -20.30 0.71
CA LYS A 25 25.13 -19.63 0.27
C LYS A 25 25.38 -18.34 1.06
N ASP A 26 24.31 -17.68 1.50
CA ASP A 26 24.34 -16.44 2.28
C ASP A 26 24.30 -16.67 3.80
N MET A 27 23.99 -17.89 4.24
CA MET A 27 23.91 -18.30 5.67
C MET A 27 25.19 -18.14 6.51
N ASN A 28 26.35 -17.84 5.91
CA ASN A 28 27.56 -17.53 6.70
C ASN A 28 27.50 -16.15 7.38
N SER A 29 26.52 -15.30 7.07
CA SER A 29 26.38 -13.95 7.64
C SER A 29 25.14 -13.72 8.51
N TYR A 30 24.26 -14.70 8.68
CA TYR A 30 22.97 -14.53 9.37
C TYR A 30 22.82 -15.46 10.58
N THR A 31 22.19 -14.96 11.64
CA THR A 31 22.11 -15.63 12.95
C THR A 31 21.09 -16.78 12.96
N SER A 32 20.09 -16.73 12.08
CA SER A 32 19.07 -17.77 11.94
C SER A 32 18.57 -17.92 10.50
N VAL A 33 18.00 -19.09 10.19
CA VAL A 33 17.34 -19.36 8.91
C VAL A 33 16.16 -18.43 8.67
N TYR A 34 15.43 -18.07 9.74
CA TYR A 34 14.31 -17.11 9.66
C TYR A 34 14.79 -15.74 9.20
N GLU A 35 15.86 -15.22 9.81
CA GLU A 35 16.44 -13.91 9.49
C GLU A 35 17.02 -13.85 8.07
N ALA A 36 17.61 -14.95 7.59
CA ALA A 36 18.11 -15.06 6.22
C ALA A 36 16.96 -15.10 5.19
N VAL A 37 15.90 -15.86 5.48
CA VAL A 37 14.70 -15.95 4.62
C VAL A 37 13.96 -14.61 4.58
N ASP A 38 13.74 -13.99 5.74
CA ASP A 38 13.05 -12.71 5.86
C ASP A 38 13.80 -11.60 5.11
N ASN A 39 15.13 -11.50 5.30
CA ASN A 39 15.96 -10.56 4.53
C ASN A 39 15.96 -10.84 3.03
N ALA A 40 16.04 -12.10 2.59
CA ALA A 40 16.02 -12.42 1.16
C ALA A 40 14.67 -12.14 0.51
N ILE A 41 13.57 -12.36 1.24
CA ILE A 41 12.22 -11.99 0.80
C ILE A 41 12.10 -10.48 0.71
N ASN A 42 12.50 -9.74 1.75
CA ASN A 42 12.38 -8.29 1.80
C ASN A 42 13.31 -7.60 0.77
N SER A 43 14.54 -8.07 0.60
CA SER A 43 15.46 -7.56 -0.44
C SER A 43 14.93 -7.76 -1.85
N LYS A 44 14.16 -8.83 -2.10
CA LYS A 44 13.51 -9.06 -3.40
C LYS A 44 12.18 -8.35 -3.51
N LEU A 45 11.52 -8.06 -2.39
CA LEU A 45 10.31 -7.25 -2.35
C LEU A 45 10.64 -5.81 -2.76
N ASP A 46 11.73 -5.23 -2.26
CA ASP A 46 12.21 -3.90 -2.67
C ASP A 46 12.41 -3.83 -4.20
N ASP A 47 13.09 -4.82 -4.80
CA ASP A 47 13.28 -4.90 -6.26
C ASP A 47 11.95 -5.06 -7.05
N LEU A 48 10.94 -5.71 -6.45
CA LEU A 48 9.65 -5.99 -7.07
C LEU A 48 8.62 -4.88 -6.88
N VAL A 49 8.73 -4.08 -5.82
CA VAL A 49 7.85 -2.92 -5.54
C VAL A 49 7.99 -1.86 -6.63
N ASP A 50 9.19 -1.68 -7.19
CA ASP A 50 9.43 -0.76 -8.31
C ASP A 50 8.96 -1.34 -9.67
N THR A 51 8.86 -2.67 -9.79
CA THR A 51 8.52 -3.36 -11.06
C THR A 51 7.04 -3.73 -11.14
N VAL A 52 6.41 -3.97 -9.99
CA VAL A 52 5.00 -4.30 -9.80
C VAL A 52 4.53 -3.23 -8.83
N GLU A 53 3.66 -2.33 -9.25
CA GLU A 53 3.19 -1.19 -8.43
C GLU A 53 2.42 -1.66 -7.18
N ILE A 54 3.14 -2.24 -6.22
CA ILE A 54 2.61 -2.84 -5.01
C ILE A 54 2.52 -1.72 -3.98
N ARG A 55 1.30 -1.40 -3.55
CA ARG A 55 1.06 -0.48 -2.45
C ARG A 55 1.07 -1.25 -1.13
N VAL A 56 1.65 -0.64 -0.11
CA VAL A 56 1.70 -1.20 1.25
C VAL A 56 1.08 -0.17 2.19
N CYS A 57 0.22 -0.63 3.09
CA CYS A 57 -0.44 0.24 4.05
C CYS A 57 0.57 0.79 5.07
N ASP A 58 0.65 2.11 5.22
CA ASP A 58 1.59 2.76 6.14
C ASP A 58 1.25 2.51 7.62
N GLU A 59 -0.02 2.25 7.92
CA GLU A 59 -0.48 1.98 9.29
C GLU A 59 -0.21 0.54 9.74
N CYS A 60 -0.36 -0.46 8.85
CA CYS A 60 -0.31 -1.89 9.26
C CYS A 60 0.63 -2.78 8.45
N GLY A 61 1.31 -2.24 7.43
CA GLY A 61 2.28 -2.96 6.61
C GLY A 61 1.71 -4.04 5.68
N LYS A 62 0.38 -4.13 5.53
CA LYS A 62 -0.25 -5.10 4.62
C LYS A 62 -0.17 -4.62 3.17
N ILE A 63 0.06 -5.56 2.26
CA ILE A 63 -0.07 -5.33 0.82
C ILE A 63 -1.52 -4.97 0.49
N MET A 64 -1.70 -3.93 -0.31
CA MET A 64 -2.99 -3.37 -0.70
C MET A 64 -3.36 -3.77 -2.12
N VAL A 65 -4.60 -4.21 -2.29
CA VAL A 65 -5.27 -4.36 -3.59
C VAL A 65 -6.40 -3.35 -3.75
N GLU A 66 -6.80 -2.71 -2.65
CA GLU A 66 -7.73 -1.59 -2.58
C GLU A 66 -7.36 -0.73 -1.37
N GLY A 67 -7.80 0.52 -1.39
CA GLY A 67 -7.67 1.43 -0.26
C GLY A 67 -7.49 2.89 -0.68
N TYR A 68 -7.01 3.68 0.27
CA TYR A 68 -6.79 5.11 0.15
C TYR A 68 -5.37 5.42 -0.31
N CYS A 69 -5.26 6.37 -1.24
CA CYS A 69 -4.03 7.03 -1.67
C CYS A 69 -4.11 8.50 -1.26
N ILE A 70 -3.07 9.02 -0.62
CA ILE A 70 -2.96 10.42 -0.20
C ILE A 70 -1.88 11.11 -1.05
N ASP A 71 -2.22 12.28 -1.61
CA ASP A 71 -1.29 13.18 -2.32
C ASP A 71 -0.37 12.46 -3.33
N GLY A 72 -0.96 11.69 -4.24
CA GLY A 72 -0.22 11.01 -5.30
C GLY A 72 0.67 9.85 -4.81
N GLY A 73 0.41 9.35 -3.60
CA GLY A 73 1.10 8.19 -3.02
C GLY A 73 2.13 8.55 -1.95
N MET A 74 1.99 9.72 -1.32
CA MET A 74 2.74 10.07 -0.12
C MET A 74 2.38 9.14 1.05
N GLU A 75 1.11 8.75 1.16
CA GLU A 75 0.62 7.78 2.15
C GLU A 75 -0.45 6.85 1.56
N TYR A 76 -0.57 5.65 2.12
CA TYR A 76 -1.50 4.61 1.73
C TYR A 76 -2.17 3.93 2.94
N TYR A 77 -3.49 3.77 2.87
CA TYR A 77 -4.26 3.10 3.93
C TYR A 77 -5.20 2.03 3.36
N CYS A 78 -5.10 0.81 3.88
CA CYS A 78 -5.87 -0.33 3.35
C CYS A 78 -7.36 -0.34 3.73
N SER A 79 -7.79 0.48 4.69
CA SER A 79 -9.17 0.50 5.19
C SER A 79 -9.48 1.77 5.97
N ASP A 80 -10.77 2.06 6.17
CA ASP A 80 -11.26 3.15 7.03
C ASP A 80 -10.64 3.07 8.44
N GLU A 81 -10.51 1.86 8.99
CA GLU A 81 -9.89 1.67 10.32
C GLU A 81 -8.44 2.15 10.35
N CYS A 82 -7.67 1.89 9.29
CA CYS A 82 -6.28 2.34 9.22
C CYS A 82 -6.18 3.84 8.93
N LEU A 83 -7.00 4.34 8.00
CA LEU A 83 -7.08 5.77 7.69
C LEU A 83 -7.46 6.59 8.93
N HIS A 84 -8.49 6.15 9.68
CA HIS A 84 -9.05 6.91 10.80
C HIS A 84 -8.27 6.88 12.10
N LYS A 85 -7.10 6.23 12.11
CA LYS A 85 -6.10 6.45 13.14
C LYS A 85 -5.28 7.71 12.90
N ASN A 86 -5.21 8.18 11.65
CA ASN A 86 -4.41 9.31 11.21
C ASN A 86 -5.28 10.51 10.81
N TYR A 87 -6.42 10.28 10.15
CA TYR A 87 -7.34 11.34 9.69
C TYR A 87 -8.77 11.07 10.13
N THR A 88 -9.49 12.04 10.68
CA THR A 88 -10.93 11.88 10.89
C THR A 88 -11.66 11.74 9.56
N LYS A 89 -12.94 11.32 9.62
CA LYS A 89 -13.78 11.25 8.43
C LYS A 89 -13.87 12.61 7.72
N GLU A 90 -14.03 13.68 8.48
CA GLU A 90 -14.14 15.03 7.93
C GLU A 90 -12.82 15.53 7.34
N GLN A 91 -11.69 15.20 7.97
CA GLN A 91 -10.36 15.49 7.42
C GLN A 91 -10.14 14.75 6.09
N TRP A 92 -10.53 13.48 6.00
CA TRP A 92 -10.48 12.75 4.73
C TRP A 92 -11.29 13.43 3.62
N LEU A 93 -12.49 13.95 3.91
CA LEU A 93 -13.29 14.68 2.91
C LEU A 93 -12.58 15.95 2.42
N ALA A 94 -11.87 16.65 3.32
CA ALA A 94 -11.06 17.81 2.94
C ALA A 94 -9.89 17.41 2.03
N ILE A 95 -9.11 16.40 2.43
CA ILE A 95 -7.99 15.87 1.64
C ILE A 95 -8.46 15.40 0.27
N TYR A 96 -9.55 14.62 0.23
CA TYR A 96 -10.15 14.15 -1.01
C TYR A 96 -10.52 15.32 -1.93
N ALA A 97 -11.11 16.39 -1.40
CA ALA A 97 -11.44 17.58 -2.18
C ALA A 97 -10.23 18.49 -2.50
N GLY A 98 -9.01 18.14 -2.09
CA GLY A 98 -7.82 18.98 -2.28
C GLY A 98 -7.80 20.23 -1.41
N LEU A 99 -8.45 20.19 -0.24
CA LEU A 99 -8.48 21.25 0.77
C LEU A 99 -7.50 20.94 1.93
N ASP A 100 -7.16 21.96 2.72
CA ASP A 100 -6.28 21.83 3.89
C ASP A 100 -7.01 21.13 5.06
N ASP A 101 -6.55 19.94 5.41
CA ASP A 101 -7.09 19.11 6.49
C ASP A 101 -6.77 19.64 7.89
N ASN A 102 -5.88 20.64 7.98
CA ASN A 102 -5.51 21.32 9.21
C ASN A 102 -6.27 22.65 9.42
N ASP A 103 -6.98 23.15 8.41
CA ASP A 103 -7.88 24.31 8.55
C ASP A 103 -9.29 23.83 8.95
N PRO A 104 -9.75 24.11 10.19
CA PRO A 104 -11.08 23.69 10.64
C PRO A 104 -12.23 24.24 9.78
N ALA A 105 -12.05 25.40 9.15
CA ALA A 105 -13.08 25.99 8.29
C ALA A 105 -13.23 25.21 6.98
N GLU A 106 -12.12 24.70 6.42
CA GLU A 106 -12.13 23.89 5.21
C GLU A 106 -12.64 22.47 5.49
N VAL A 107 -12.24 21.88 6.61
CA VAL A 107 -12.78 20.59 7.09
C VAL A 107 -14.29 20.66 7.31
N GLU A 108 -14.79 21.71 7.96
CA GLU A 108 -16.24 21.90 8.18
C GLU A 108 -16.98 22.15 6.85
N ARG A 109 -16.36 22.85 5.90
CA ARG A 109 -16.91 23.07 4.57
C ARG A 109 -17.05 21.76 3.81
N ALA A 110 -16.00 20.94 3.76
CA ALA A 110 -16.00 19.63 3.11
C ALA A 110 -17.04 18.69 3.72
N ALA A 111 -17.17 18.67 5.04
CA ALA A 111 -18.14 17.82 5.75
C ALA A 111 -19.61 18.14 5.43
N LYS A 112 -19.91 19.33 4.90
CA LYS A 112 -21.27 19.77 4.51
C LYS A 112 -21.55 19.59 3.02
N MET A 113 -20.53 19.28 2.22
CA MET A 113 -20.67 19.07 0.79
C MET A 113 -21.26 17.70 0.48
N THR A 114 -21.95 17.62 -0.64
CA THR A 114 -22.39 16.37 -1.24
C THR A 114 -21.19 15.68 -1.92
N SER A 115 -21.30 14.38 -2.14
CA SER A 115 -20.26 13.63 -2.88
C SER A 115 -19.97 14.23 -4.25
N ALA A 116 -21.00 14.69 -4.99
CA ALA A 116 -20.79 15.29 -6.31
C ALA A 116 -20.01 16.61 -6.25
N GLU A 117 -20.24 17.44 -5.22
CA GLU A 117 -19.47 18.68 -5.03
C GLU A 117 -18.02 18.39 -4.62
N LEU A 118 -17.79 17.33 -3.85
CA LEU A 118 -16.45 16.88 -3.49
C LEU A 118 -15.70 16.30 -4.69
N ASP A 119 -16.37 15.52 -5.55
CA ASP A 119 -15.80 14.99 -6.78
C ASP A 119 -15.40 16.13 -7.74
N GLU A 120 -16.25 17.15 -7.88
CA GLU A 120 -15.94 18.35 -8.69
C GLU A 120 -14.72 19.09 -8.14
N LEU A 121 -14.61 19.26 -6.82
CA LEU A 121 -13.43 19.87 -6.20
C LEU A 121 -12.17 19.00 -6.31
N ASN A 122 -12.29 17.68 -6.19
CA ASN A 122 -11.18 16.76 -6.38
C ASN A 122 -10.57 16.94 -7.78
N ASP A 123 -11.42 16.99 -8.81
CA ASP A 123 -11.03 17.20 -10.20
C ASP A 123 -10.46 18.61 -10.43
N GLU A 124 -11.07 19.66 -9.86
CA GLU A 124 -10.63 21.05 -10.00
C GLU A 124 -9.27 21.31 -9.34
N ASN A 125 -9.07 20.75 -8.14
CA ASN A 125 -7.87 20.95 -7.34
C ASN A 125 -6.76 19.94 -7.69
N ASP A 126 -7.06 18.93 -8.50
CA ASP A 126 -6.16 17.80 -8.79
C ASP A 126 -5.58 17.23 -7.49
N SER A 127 -6.47 16.83 -6.57
CA SER A 127 -6.08 16.49 -5.18
C SER A 127 -5.13 15.30 -5.07
N GLN A 128 -5.01 14.51 -6.16
CA GLN A 128 -4.25 13.27 -6.24
C GLN A 128 -4.58 12.26 -5.12
N SER A 129 -5.72 12.45 -4.46
CA SER A 129 -6.15 11.69 -3.30
C SER A 129 -7.46 10.99 -3.60
N TYR A 130 -7.50 9.67 -3.42
CA TYR A 130 -8.63 8.85 -3.83
C TYR A 130 -8.69 7.52 -3.07
N HIS A 131 -9.87 6.92 -3.04
CA HIS A 131 -10.05 5.53 -2.67
C HIS A 131 -10.29 4.70 -3.94
N THR A 132 -9.51 3.66 -4.18
CA THR A 132 -9.65 2.82 -5.38
C THR A 132 -9.26 1.38 -5.13
N ALA A 133 -9.62 0.50 -6.07
CA ALA A 133 -9.07 -0.83 -6.20
C ALA A 133 -8.02 -0.83 -7.32
N TRP A 134 -6.82 -1.33 -7.04
CA TRP A 134 -5.74 -1.41 -8.01
C TRP A 134 -5.72 -2.78 -8.69
N GLU A 135 -5.42 -2.78 -9.99
CA GLU A 135 -5.16 -4.02 -10.71
C GLU A 135 -3.82 -4.63 -10.26
N VAL A 136 -3.79 -5.96 -10.09
CA VAL A 136 -2.63 -6.74 -9.61
C VAL A 136 -2.23 -7.84 -10.57
#